data_AF-A0A9Q0PXW6-F1
#
_entry.id   AF-A0A9Q0PXW6-F1
#
_cell.length_a   1.000
_cell.length_b   1.000
_cell.length_c   1.000
_cell.angle_alpha   90.00
_cell.angle_beta   90.00
_cell.angle_gamma   90.00
#
_symmetry.space_group_name_H-M   'P 1'
#
loop_
_entity.id
_entity.type
_entity.pdbx_description
1 polymer ?
#
loop_
_entity_poly.entity_id
_entity_poly.type
_entity_poly.pdbx_seq_one_letter_code
_entity_poly.pdbx_strand_id
1 'polypeptide(L)'
;MHWLWEMDWYLEQKCAQVKGLLKDKKLEMLVDADLQRNYIDDEVEQLIQVALLCTQSSPMERPKMSEVVRMLEGDGLAERWEEWQKEEIFRQDFSLTHHPNTNWIVDSTSHVPPDELSGPR
;
A
#
# COMPACT_ATOMS: atom_id res chain seq x y z
N MET A 1 22.54 11.70 4.46
CA MET A 1 21.55 11.35 3.41
C MET A 1 21.67 9.90 2.93
N HIS A 2 22.81 9.20 3.08
CA HIS A 2 22.92 7.76 2.73
C HIS A 2 22.05 6.84 3.63
N TRP A 3 22.00 7.15 4.94
CA TRP A 3 21.24 6.39 5.94
C TRP A 3 19.71 6.38 5.73
N LEU A 4 19.14 7.39 5.07
CA LEU A 4 17.69 7.44 4.81
C LEU A 4 17.29 6.37 3.79
N TRP A 5 18.09 6.14 2.75
CA TRP A 5 17.81 5.10 1.75
C TRP A 5 18.02 3.67 2.29
N GLU A 6 19.00 3.46 3.17
CA GLU A 6 19.19 2.16 3.84
C GLU A 6 18.09 1.86 4.86
N MET A 7 17.61 2.88 5.60
CA MET A 7 16.47 2.71 6.49
C MET A 7 15.17 2.52 5.72
N ASP A 8 14.95 3.23 4.61
CA ASP A 8 13.77 3.05 3.75
C ASP A 8 13.75 1.65 3.13
N TRP A 9 14.88 1.17 2.60
CA TRP A 9 15.01 -0.21 2.07
C TRP A 9 14.78 -1.27 3.15
N TYR A 10 15.34 -1.09 4.34
CA TYR A 10 15.12 -1.99 5.47
C TYR A 10 13.67 -1.97 5.94
N LEU A 11 13.02 -0.80 5.95
CA LEU A 11 11.62 -0.67 6.32
C LEU A 11 10.72 -1.39 5.30
N GLU A 12 10.97 -1.22 4.00
CA GLU A 12 10.23 -1.89 2.93
C GLU A 12 10.34 -3.41 3.04
N GLN A 13 11.55 -3.92 3.22
CA GLN A 13 11.78 -5.36 3.32
C GLN A 13 11.19 -5.97 4.61
N LYS A 14 11.27 -5.23 5.73
CA LYS A 14 10.64 -5.64 6.99
C LYS A 14 9.11 -5.59 6.90
N CYS A 15 8.53 -4.58 6.25
CA CYS A 15 7.11 -4.53 5.97
C CYS A 15 6.67 -5.71 5.09
N ALA A 16 7.43 -6.08 4.07
CA ALA A 16 7.13 -7.25 3.24
C ALA A 16 7.14 -8.56 4.05
N GLN A 17 8.10 -8.73 4.96
CA GLN A 17 8.13 -9.87 5.89
C GLN A 17 6.90 -9.89 6.81
N VAL A 18 6.56 -8.74 7.41
CA VAL A 18 5.38 -8.61 8.29
C VAL A 18 4.10 -8.94 7.52
N LYS A 19 3.93 -8.44 6.29
CA LYS A 19 2.80 -8.78 5.41
C LYS A 19 2.70 -10.30 5.20
N GLY A 20 3.83 -10.98 4.95
CA GLY A 20 3.86 -12.44 4.77
C GLY A 20 3.43 -13.20 6.03
N LEU A 21 3.98 -12.83 7.19
CA LEU A 21 3.65 -13.45 8.47
C LEU A 21 2.17 -13.23 8.87
N LEU A 22 1.63 -12.06 8.55
CA LEU A 22 0.21 -11.75 8.76
C LEU A 22 -0.69 -12.64 7.90
N LYS A 23 -0.36 -12.82 6.62
CA LYS A 23 -1.10 -13.71 5.69
C LYS A 23 -1.05 -15.18 6.14
N ASP A 24 0.10 -15.61 6.68
CA ASP A 24 0.29 -16.95 7.24
C ASP A 24 -0.36 -17.16 8.62
N LYS A 25 -0.97 -16.11 9.21
CA LYS A 25 -1.52 -16.10 10.58
C LYS A 25 -0.49 -16.47 11.67
N LYS A 26 0.79 -16.13 11.46
CA LYS A 26 1.89 -16.36 12.43
C LYS A 26 2.12 -15.14 13.33
N LEU A 27 1.08 -14.73 14.05
CA LEU A 27 1.11 -13.52 14.88
C LEU A 27 2.16 -13.59 16.01
N GLU A 28 2.43 -14.78 16.54
CA GLU A 28 3.43 -15.00 17.58
C GLU A 28 4.87 -14.63 17.17
N MET A 29 5.14 -14.51 15.86
CA MET A 29 6.43 -14.05 15.33
C MET A 29 6.51 -12.53 15.20
N LEU A 30 5.38 -11.84 15.34
CA LEU A 30 5.23 -10.39 15.18
C LEU A 30 5.02 -9.67 16.51
N VAL A 31 4.38 -10.33 17.47
CA VAL A 31 4.05 -9.75 18.78
C VAL A 31 5.24 -9.83 19.73
N ASP A 32 5.32 -8.85 20.63
CA ASP A 32 6.30 -8.82 21.71
C ASP A 32 6.22 -10.10 22.56
N ALA A 33 7.37 -10.75 22.80
CA ALA A 33 7.47 -11.96 23.60
C ALA A 33 7.10 -11.72 25.07
N ASP A 34 7.28 -10.49 25.57
CA ASP A 34 6.97 -10.12 26.95
C ASP A 34 5.45 -10.02 27.20
N LEU A 35 4.62 -9.96 26.14
CA LEU A 35 3.17 -10.05 26.26
C LEU A 35 2.71 -11.47 26.60
N GLN A 36 3.54 -12.51 26.47
CA GLN A 36 3.25 -13.88 26.93
C GLN A 36 1.90 -14.45 26.46
N ARG A 37 1.47 -14.15 25.23
CA ARG A 37 0.13 -14.48 24.68
C ARG A 37 -1.06 -13.86 25.44
N ASN A 38 -0.83 -12.83 26.25
CA ASN A 38 -1.87 -12.04 26.89
C ASN A 38 -2.36 -10.93 25.96
N TYR A 39 -2.89 -11.31 24.80
CA TYR A 39 -3.46 -10.41 23.81
C TYR A 39 -4.57 -11.11 23.02
N ILE A 40 -5.42 -10.32 22.37
CA ILE A 40 -6.46 -10.82 21.49
C ILE A 40 -5.90 -10.81 20.06
N ASP A 41 -5.91 -11.96 19.39
CA ASP A 41 -5.34 -12.12 18.04
C ASP A 41 -5.94 -11.11 17.05
N ASP A 42 -7.26 -10.89 17.11
CA ASP A 42 -7.96 -9.94 16.23
C ASP A 42 -7.52 -8.47 16.45
N GLU A 43 -7.32 -8.05 17.71
CA GLU A 43 -6.86 -6.69 18.03
C GLU A 43 -5.43 -6.44 17.52
N VAL A 44 -4.56 -7.45 17.69
CA VAL A 44 -3.20 -7.43 17.18
C VAL A 44 -3.19 -7.38 15.66
N GLU A 45 -4.00 -8.20 15.00
CA GLU A 45 -4.13 -8.21 13.54
C GLU A 45 -4.58 -6.84 13.02
N GLN A 46 -5.62 -6.24 13.60
CA GLN A 46 -6.07 -4.89 13.25
C GLN A 46 -4.97 -3.85 13.45
N LEU A 47 -4.23 -3.92 14.56
CA LEU A 47 -3.14 -2.99 14.83
C LEU A 47 -1.99 -3.12 13.80
N ILE A 48 -1.65 -4.35 13.42
CA ILE A 48 -0.65 -4.61 12.37
C ILE A 48 -1.13 -4.08 11.02
N GLN A 49 -2.41 -4.24 10.67
CA GLN A 49 -2.99 -3.69 9.45
C GLN A 49 -2.87 -2.16 9.41
N VAL A 50 -3.23 -1.48 10.50
CA VAL A 50 -3.06 -0.02 10.64
C VAL A 50 -1.59 0.38 10.51
N ALA A 51 -0.67 -0.33 11.17
CA ALA A 51 0.75 -0.06 11.08
C ALA A 51 1.27 -0.17 9.64
N LEU A 52 0.87 -1.23 8.92
CA LEU A 52 1.25 -1.44 7.52
C LEU A 52 0.70 -0.36 6.58
N LEU A 53 -0.52 0.14 6.81
CA LEU A 53 -1.09 1.26 6.07
C LEU A 53 -0.31 2.57 6.34
N CYS A 54 0.17 2.77 7.56
CA CYS A 54 0.93 3.96 7.97
C CYS A 54 2.38 3.97 7.45
N THR A 55 2.97 2.81 7.21
CA THR A 55 4.37 2.67 6.76
C THR A 55 4.50 2.44 5.25
N GLN A 56 3.48 2.77 4.46
CA GLN A 56 3.55 2.68 3.01
C GLN A 56 4.67 3.57 2.44
N SER A 57 5.38 3.07 1.43
CA SER A 57 6.52 3.76 0.82
C SER A 57 6.12 5.14 0.28
N SER A 58 4.97 5.21 -0.39
CA SER A 58 4.41 6.47 -0.87
C SER A 58 3.77 7.27 0.28
N PRO A 59 4.23 8.49 0.58
CA PRO A 59 3.61 9.34 1.60
C PRO A 59 2.15 9.69 1.30
N MET A 60 1.74 9.65 0.03
CA MET A 60 0.37 9.96 -0.39
C MET A 60 -0.63 8.83 -0.12
N GLU A 61 -0.14 7.59 0.04
CA GLU A 61 -0.97 6.42 0.35
C GLU A 61 -1.19 6.28 1.87
N ARG A 62 -0.34 6.92 2.69
CA ARG A 62 -0.42 6.87 4.15
C ARG A 62 -1.70 7.56 4.64
N PRO A 63 -2.45 6.94 5.57
CA PRO A 63 -3.63 7.55 6.15
C PRO A 63 -3.27 8.80 6.95
N LYS A 64 -4.20 9.76 7.00
CA LYS A 64 -4.10 10.90 7.92
C LYS A 64 -4.24 10.40 9.35
N MET A 65 -3.62 11.09 10.31
CA MET A 65 -3.74 10.72 11.73
C MET A 65 -5.19 10.68 12.22
N SER A 66 -6.09 11.52 11.70
CA SER A 66 -7.53 11.44 12.01
C SER A 66 -8.20 10.16 11.52
N GLU A 67 -7.76 9.62 10.38
CA GLU A 67 -8.24 8.34 9.86
C GLU A 67 -7.67 7.18 10.67
N VAL A 68 -6.40 7.27 11.08
CA VAL A 68 -5.77 6.30 11.99
C VAL A 68 -6.55 6.19 13.30
N VAL A 69 -6.92 7.31 13.91
CA VAL A 69 -7.73 7.31 15.14
C VAL A 69 -9.09 6.64 14.90
N ARG A 70 -9.79 6.97 13.82
CA ARG A 70 -11.08 6.31 13.47
C ARG A 70 -10.94 4.80 13.28
N MET A 71 -9.88 4.36 12.58
CA MET A 71 -9.60 2.92 12.40
C MET A 71 -9.36 2.22 13.73
N LEU A 72 -8.63 2.85 14.65
CA LEU A 72 -8.39 2.31 16.00
C LEU A 72 -9.65 2.33 16.90
N GLU A 73 -10.60 3.22 16.62
CA GLU A 73 -11.93 3.24 17.26
C GLU A 73 -12.89 2.19 16.66
N GLY A 74 -12.47 1.46 15.62
CA GLY A 74 -13.23 0.37 14.99
C GLY A 74 -13.97 0.75 13.72
N ASP A 75 -13.68 1.92 13.12
CA ASP A 75 -14.38 2.44 11.95
C ASP A 75 -13.47 2.53 10.70
N GLY A 76 -13.89 1.96 9.58
CA GLY A 76 -13.25 2.16 8.27
C GLY A 76 -12.01 1.32 7.96
N LEU A 77 -11.52 0.49 8.89
CA LEU A 77 -10.30 -0.30 8.70
C LEU A 77 -10.49 -1.42 7.66
N ALA A 78 -11.61 -2.15 7.74
CA ALA A 78 -11.86 -3.29 6.87
C ALA A 78 -11.95 -2.87 5.40
N GLU A 79 -12.72 -1.81 5.09
CA GLU A 79 -12.84 -1.33 3.71
C GLU A 79 -11.50 -0.85 3.17
N ARG A 80 -10.77 -0.05 3.96
CA ARG A 80 -9.47 0.49 3.55
C ARG A 80 -8.41 -0.61 3.36
N TRP A 81 -8.46 -1.65 4.18
CA TRP A 81 -7.56 -2.80 4.05
C TRP A 81 -7.84 -3.61 2.78
N GLU A 82 -9.10 -3.82 2.43
CA GLU A 82 -9.50 -4.49 1.20
C GLU A 82 -9.06 -3.72 -0.06
N GLU A 83 -9.24 -2.39 -0.06
CA GLU A 83 -8.75 -1.51 -1.13
C GLU A 83 -7.25 -1.67 -1.34
N TRP A 84 -6.48 -1.64 -0.25
CA TRP A 84 -5.04 -1.79 -0.32
C TRP A 84 -4.59 -3.16 -0.85
N GLN A 85 -5.25 -4.26 -0.47
CA GLN A 85 -4.94 -5.58 -1.04
C GLN A 85 -5.20 -5.62 -2.55
N LYS A 86 -6.28 -4.97 -3.01
CA LYS A 86 -6.63 -4.91 -4.44
C LYS A 86 -5.61 -4.11 -5.25
N GLU A 87 -5.14 -3.00 -4.70
CA GLU A 87 -4.08 -2.18 -5.31
C GLU A 87 -2.75 -2.94 -5.41
N GLU A 88 -2.37 -3.71 -4.39
CA GLU A 88 -1.18 -4.56 -4.42
C GLU A 88 -1.27 -5.66 -5.48
N ILE A 89 -2.43 -6.30 -5.63
CA ILE A 89 -2.68 -7.29 -6.69
C ILE A 89 -2.52 -6.63 -8.07
N PHE A 90 -3.06 -5.42 -8.25
CA PHE A 90 -2.92 -4.67 -9.49
C PHE A 90 -1.44 -4.29 -9.78
N ARG A 91 -0.67 -3.88 -8.75
CA ARG A 91 0.78 -3.63 -8.88
C ARG A 91 1.54 -4.89 -9.31
N GLN A 92 1.17 -6.05 -8.77
CA GLN A 92 1.78 -7.33 -9.14
C GLN A 92 1.44 -7.74 -10.58
N ASP A 93 0.20 -7.57 -11.03
CA ASP A 93 -0.21 -7.85 -12.42
C ASP A 93 0.51 -6.96 -13.45
N PHE A 94 0.73 -5.69 -13.12
CA PHE A 94 1.50 -4.77 -13.96
C PHE A 94 2.99 -5.18 -14.04
N SER A 95 3.54 -5.74 -12.96
CA SER A 95 4.93 -6.23 -12.95
C SER A 95 5.14 -7.55 -13.72
N LEU A 96 4.10 -8.39 -13.86
CA LEU A 96 4.12 -9.61 -14.68
C LEU A 96 4.02 -9.34 -16.19
N THR A 97 3.52 -8.17 -16.58
CA THR A 97 3.32 -7.77 -17.99
C THR A 97 4.52 -7.02 -18.59
N HIS A 98 5.54 -6.67 -17.80
CA HIS A 98 6.75 -5.95 -18.24
C HIS A 98 7.91 -6.85 -18.70
N HIS A 99 7.63 -7.93 -19.46
CA HIS A 99 8.65 -8.51 -20.32
C HIS A 99 8.74 -7.65 -21.60
N PRO A 100 9.92 -7.11 -21.99
CA PRO A 100 10.00 -6.15 -23.09
C PRO A 100 9.96 -6.91 -24.42
N ASN A 101 8.77 -7.08 -24.99
CA ASN A 101 8.66 -7.48 -26.39
C ASN A 101 7.47 -6.82 -27.08
N THR A 102 7.78 -5.73 -27.78
CA THR A 102 7.31 -5.42 -29.13
C THR A 102 5.79 -5.43 -29.37
N ASN A 103 5.27 -4.20 -29.36
CA ASN A 103 4.37 -3.61 -30.36
C ASN A 103 2.84 -3.69 -30.11
N TRP A 104 2.24 -2.48 -30.21
CA TRP A 104 0.89 -2.08 -30.68
C TRP A 104 -0.39 -2.60 -29.99
N ILE A 105 -1.53 -1.90 -29.90
CA ILE A 105 -2.06 -0.51 -29.91
C ILE A 105 -3.57 -0.69 -29.60
N VAL A 106 -4.24 0.25 -28.93
CA VAL A 106 -5.67 0.69 -29.08
C VAL A 106 -6.07 1.36 -27.75
N ASP A 107 -5.87 2.67 -27.65
CA ASP A 107 -6.85 3.73 -27.93
C ASP A 107 -7.57 4.19 -26.65
N SER A 108 -7.04 5.24 -26.06
CA SER A 108 -7.84 6.19 -25.30
C SER A 108 -7.30 7.58 -25.64
N THR A 109 -7.49 7.95 -26.90
CA THR A 109 -7.41 9.35 -27.33
C THR A 109 -8.45 10.14 -26.54
N SER A 110 -8.02 10.84 -25.50
CA SER A 110 -8.82 11.91 -24.92
C SER A 110 -8.93 13.02 -25.97
N HIS A 111 -10.16 13.28 -26.39
CA HIS A 111 -10.53 14.30 -27.34
C HIS A 111 -10.20 15.68 -26.75
N VAL A 112 -9.09 16.28 -27.19
CA VAL A 112 -8.81 17.71 -26.98
C VAL A 112 -9.11 18.42 -28.30
N PRO A 113 -10.15 19.25 -28.40
CA PRO A 113 -10.40 20.04 -29.59
C PRO A 113 -9.31 21.11 -29.73
N PRO A 114 -8.73 21.33 -30.93
CA PRO A 114 -7.78 22.41 -31.16
C PRO A 114 -8.45 23.78 -31.02
N ASP A 115 -7.87 24.65 -30.19
CA ASP A 115 -8.10 26.09 -30.22
C ASP A 115 -7.83 26.61 -31.65
N GLU A 116 -8.85 27.21 -32.28
CA GLU A 116 -8.72 27.82 -33.60
C GLU A 116 -7.88 29.10 -33.51
N LEU A 117 -6.63 29.05 -33.97
CA LEU A 117 -5.84 30.25 -34.22
C LEU A 117 -6.37 30.94 -35.50
N SER A 118 -7.03 32.07 -35.29
CA SER A 118 -7.45 33.07 -36.28
C SER A 118 -6.40 33.29 -37.40
N GLY A 119 -6.77 33.04 -38.66
CA GLY A 119 -6.16 33.74 -39.80
C GLY A 119 -6.83 35.11 -40.02
N PRO A 120 -6.58 35.82 -41.14
CA PRO A 120 -5.34 36.02 -41.89
C PRO A 120 -4.87 37.49 -41.83
N ARG A 121 -3.64 37.77 -42.31
CA ARG A 121 -3.23 39.09 -42.81
C ARG A 121 -2.46 38.93 -44.10
#